data_AF-A0A507FF03-F1
#
_entry.id   AF-A0A507FF03-F1
#
_cell.length_a   1.000
_cell.length_b   1.000
_cell.length_c   1.000
_cell.angle_alpha   90.00
_cell.angle_beta   90.00
_cell.angle_gamma   90.00
#
_symmetry.space_group_name_H-M   'P 1'
#
loop_
_entity.id
_entity.type
_entity.pdbx_description
1 polymer ?
#
loop_
_entity_poly.entity_id
_entity_poly.type
_entity_poly.pdbx_seq_one_letter_code
_entity_poly.pdbx_strand_id
1 'polypeptide(L)'
;MYKCCTGTFGSSNSPVSDSASDSRQANPDPNLSKFPIAKNMSEATSSNCFIVEPSSQTMSDFAGYPLLIDKANEVTDTASLDKFFMRQMDESSTYQTNFQSNYDCPKWAGQGQRFHTTYYQGMMTYLAQNGKEAPCKTPSTSSTNKFVCASSCIAAKAKLDEIFRNEAYCNQSPSEAARTQRAQTLKAYDSICNVLPARDCITVVGMEKVQAGFPMMSDAMTYCGPGGEGNLIRDALCDSVSLKVLENSKDGTMGKSGAPKLASSLLVGVLGVAALI
;
A
#
# COMPACT_ATOMS: atom_id res chain seq x y z
N MET A 1 -19.72 23.61 -31.09
CA MET A 1 -19.78 24.85 -31.90
C MET A 1 -19.20 25.99 -31.07
N TYR A 2 -18.18 26.67 -31.61
CA TYR A 2 -17.56 27.94 -31.13
C TYR A 2 -16.70 27.90 -29.85
N LYS A 3 -15.53 28.54 -29.75
CA LYS A 3 -14.61 29.17 -30.73
C LYS A 3 -13.30 29.49 -29.99
N CYS A 4 -12.18 29.35 -30.69
CA CYS A 4 -10.85 29.81 -30.30
C CYS A 4 -10.78 31.33 -30.06
N CYS A 5 -9.79 31.76 -29.29
CA CYS A 5 -9.12 33.06 -29.46
C CYS A 5 -7.61 32.91 -29.38
N THR A 6 -6.98 33.59 -30.34
CA THR A 6 -5.57 33.73 -30.69
C THR A 6 -4.88 34.85 -29.92
N GLY A 7 -3.55 34.77 -29.76
CA GLY A 7 -2.70 35.92 -29.38
C GLY A 7 -1.21 35.58 -29.40
N THR A 8 -0.57 35.76 -30.56
CA THR A 8 0.55 36.70 -30.84
C THR A 8 1.93 36.37 -30.24
N PHE A 9 2.86 36.09 -31.17
CA PHE A 9 4.31 35.98 -30.99
C PHE A 9 4.94 37.33 -30.63
N GLY A 10 5.76 37.34 -29.59
CA GLY A 10 6.73 38.39 -29.28
C GLY A 10 8.06 37.74 -28.90
N SER A 11 9.08 37.98 -29.70
CA SER A 11 10.44 37.48 -29.51
C SER A 11 11.27 38.53 -28.75
N SER A 12 11.88 38.14 -27.63
CA SER A 12 12.97 38.88 -27.01
C SER A 12 13.85 37.94 -26.20
N ASN A 13 15.12 37.87 -26.58
CA ASN A 13 16.20 37.14 -25.94
C ASN A 13 16.60 37.72 -24.56
N SER A 14 17.13 36.84 -23.70
CA SER A 14 17.99 37.02 -22.50
C SER A 14 17.37 36.46 -21.20
N PRO A 15 18.18 36.12 -20.17
CA PRO A 15 19.10 34.98 -20.09
C PRO A 15 18.66 33.96 -19.01
N VAL A 16 19.32 32.81 -19.02
CA VAL A 16 19.18 31.69 -18.08
C VAL A 16 19.64 32.11 -16.67
N SER A 17 18.75 32.06 -15.67
CA SER A 17 19.09 31.98 -14.24
C SER A 17 17.96 31.36 -13.41
N ASP A 18 18.34 30.35 -12.65
CA ASP A 18 17.79 29.86 -11.38
C ASP A 18 16.42 29.16 -11.33
N SER A 19 16.54 27.83 -11.27
CA SER A 19 15.57 26.85 -10.79
C SER A 19 15.03 27.21 -9.41
N ALA A 20 13.89 27.91 -9.36
CA ALA A 20 13.08 28.00 -8.16
C ALA A 20 12.54 26.60 -7.82
N SER A 21 13.00 26.06 -6.68
CA SER A 21 12.46 24.86 -6.07
C SER A 21 11.01 25.15 -5.67
N ASP A 22 10.05 24.52 -6.35
CA ASP A 22 8.61 24.62 -6.07
C ASP A 22 8.31 23.96 -4.71
N SER A 23 8.50 24.69 -3.62
CA SER A 23 8.17 24.26 -2.26
C SER A 23 6.65 24.37 -2.05
N ARG A 24 5.89 23.45 -2.64
CA ARG A 24 4.48 23.27 -2.31
C ARG A 24 4.36 22.76 -0.88
N GLN A 25 4.22 23.68 0.07
CA GLN A 25 3.91 23.40 1.46
C GLN A 25 2.51 22.77 1.56
N ALA A 26 2.45 21.45 1.79
CA ALA A 26 1.23 20.80 2.24
C ALA A 26 1.01 21.13 3.73
N ASN A 27 -0.11 21.77 4.07
CA ASN A 27 -0.58 21.78 5.45
C ASN A 27 -0.93 20.33 5.85
N PRO A 28 -0.52 19.85 7.04
CA PRO A 28 -0.85 18.49 7.49
C PRO A 28 -2.37 18.31 7.60
N ASP A 29 -2.92 17.26 6.98
CA ASP A 29 -4.35 16.96 7.03
C ASP A 29 -4.74 16.62 8.50
N PRO A 30 -5.71 17.32 9.10
CA PRO A 30 -6.17 17.04 10.46
C PRO A 30 -6.70 15.60 10.66
N ASN A 31 -6.99 14.87 9.58
CA ASN A 31 -7.43 13.47 9.64
C ASN A 31 -6.29 12.48 9.88
N LEU A 32 -5.01 12.88 9.73
CA LEU A 32 -3.89 11.99 10.05
C LEU A 32 -3.91 11.59 11.53
N SER A 33 -4.34 12.48 12.45
CA SER A 33 -4.49 12.21 13.89
C SER A 33 -5.43 11.06 14.28
N LYS A 34 -6.26 10.57 13.34
CA LYS A 34 -7.24 9.51 13.57
C LYS A 34 -6.72 8.10 13.32
N PHE A 35 -5.54 7.96 12.72
CA PHE A 35 -4.86 6.68 12.72
C PHE A 35 -4.46 6.30 14.16
N PRO A 36 -4.56 5.01 14.56
CA PRO A 36 -4.08 4.57 15.87
C PRO A 36 -2.62 4.98 16.14
N ILE A 37 -1.84 5.14 15.07
CA ILE A 37 -0.43 5.56 15.11
C ILE A 37 -0.28 7.06 15.40
N ALA A 38 -1.29 7.88 15.06
CA ALA A 38 -1.19 9.33 15.12
C ALA A 38 -1.87 9.98 16.32
N LYS A 39 -2.68 9.23 17.06
CA LYS A 39 -3.44 9.76 18.20
C LYS A 39 -2.55 10.21 19.38
N ASN A 40 -1.27 9.81 19.39
CA ASN A 40 -0.26 10.20 20.38
C ASN A 40 0.80 11.18 19.85
N MET A 41 0.59 11.81 18.68
CA MET A 41 1.64 12.59 17.99
C MET A 41 1.76 14.08 18.40
N SER A 42 0.96 14.61 19.33
CA SER A 42 0.93 16.08 19.58
C SER A 42 2.05 16.65 20.45
N GLU A 43 2.99 15.83 20.94
CA GLU A 43 4.21 16.30 21.65
C GLU A 43 5.39 15.37 21.33
N ALA A 44 5.72 15.19 20.05
CA ALA A 44 6.90 14.41 19.65
C ALA A 44 8.19 15.16 20.02
N THR A 45 8.63 15.02 21.27
CA THR A 45 10.05 15.24 21.62
C THR A 45 10.90 14.32 20.73
N SER A 46 12.09 14.76 20.36
CA SER A 46 13.05 14.05 19.46
C SER A 46 13.36 12.59 19.82
N SER A 47 12.82 12.09 20.93
CA SER A 47 12.94 10.74 21.45
C SER A 47 12.19 9.67 20.66
N ASN A 48 11.13 10.01 19.90
CA ASN A 48 10.32 9.03 19.15
C ASN A 48 10.82 8.78 17.72
N CYS A 49 12.01 9.27 17.41
CA CYS A 49 12.63 9.10 16.11
C CYS A 49 13.57 7.90 16.12
N PHE A 50 13.28 6.91 15.27
CA PHE A 50 14.10 5.74 15.07
C PHE A 50 14.83 5.86 13.72
N ILE A 51 16.15 5.71 13.70
CA ILE A 51 16.89 5.65 12.43
C ILE A 51 16.92 4.20 11.97
N VAL A 52 16.38 3.93 10.79
CA VAL A 52 16.41 2.58 10.21
C VAL A 52 17.85 2.16 9.97
N GLU A 53 18.26 1.05 10.57
CA GLU A 53 19.59 0.50 10.32
C GLU A 53 19.59 -0.39 9.06
N PRO A 54 20.73 -0.51 8.36
CA PRO A 54 20.86 -1.41 7.20
C PRO A 54 20.56 -2.89 7.50
N SER A 55 20.60 -3.30 8.77
CA SER A 55 20.27 -4.65 9.23
C SER A 55 18.77 -4.95 9.28
N SER A 56 17.89 -3.97 9.06
CA SER A 56 16.44 -4.19 9.07
C SER A 56 16.02 -5.05 7.89
N GLN A 57 15.24 -6.10 8.16
CA GLN A 57 14.72 -6.98 7.14
C GLN A 57 13.48 -6.39 6.45
N THR A 58 12.65 -5.69 7.22
CA THR A 58 11.39 -5.13 6.73
C THR A 58 11.59 -3.76 6.09
N MET A 59 12.52 -2.93 6.60
CA MET A 59 12.71 -1.53 6.21
C MET A 59 14.03 -1.26 5.45
N SER A 60 14.70 -2.29 4.92
CA SER A 60 16.04 -2.15 4.29
C SER A 60 16.12 -1.05 3.21
N ASP A 61 15.06 -0.85 2.41
CA ASP A 61 15.00 0.20 1.39
C ASP A 61 15.06 1.63 1.96
N PHE A 62 14.81 1.78 3.27
CA PHE A 62 14.81 3.03 4.00
C PHE A 62 15.98 3.11 4.99
N ALA A 63 17.03 2.31 4.84
CA ALA A 63 18.21 2.38 5.70
C ALA A 63 18.80 3.81 5.75
N GLY A 64 19.01 4.32 6.96
CA GLY A 64 19.45 5.69 7.25
C GLY A 64 18.32 6.72 7.39
N TYR A 65 17.06 6.32 7.15
CA TYR A 65 15.93 7.24 7.19
C TYR A 65 15.38 7.28 8.62
N PRO A 66 14.98 8.46 9.11
CA PRO A 66 14.22 8.51 10.34
C PRO A 66 12.78 8.03 10.11
N LEU A 67 12.29 7.32 11.10
CA LEU A 67 10.89 6.94 11.29
C LEU A 67 10.39 7.59 12.56
N LEU A 68 9.14 8.01 12.55
CA LEU A 68 8.45 8.40 13.75
C LEU A 68 7.69 7.19 14.28
N ILE A 69 8.14 6.63 15.39
CA ILE A 69 7.47 5.50 16.03
C ILE A 69 7.23 5.85 17.48
N ASP A 70 5.97 5.76 17.91
CA ASP A 70 5.62 5.92 19.31
C ASP A 70 6.31 4.82 20.13
N LYS A 71 7.09 5.22 21.14
CA LYS A 71 7.80 4.32 22.06
C LYS A 71 6.88 3.34 22.77
N ALA A 72 5.59 3.65 22.90
CA ALA A 72 4.60 2.70 23.40
C ALA A 72 4.50 1.41 22.56
N ASN A 73 5.02 1.41 21.32
CA ASN A 73 5.12 0.23 20.48
C ASN A 73 6.36 -0.64 20.74
N GLU A 74 7.17 -0.31 21.76
CA GLU A 74 8.37 -1.05 22.18
C GLU A 74 9.42 -1.21 21.07
N VAL A 75 9.47 -0.26 20.13
CA VAL A 75 10.49 -0.23 19.07
C VAL A 75 11.73 0.50 19.59
N THR A 76 12.75 -0.26 19.98
CA THR A 76 14.00 0.25 20.56
C THR A 76 15.24 -0.13 19.75
N ASP A 77 15.11 -1.09 18.86
CA ASP A 77 16.18 -1.62 18.02
C ASP A 77 15.62 -2.13 16.69
N THR A 78 16.52 -2.53 15.79
CA THR A 78 16.15 -3.04 14.46
C THR A 78 15.29 -4.30 14.52
N ALA A 79 15.49 -5.17 15.51
CA ALA A 79 14.72 -6.42 15.63
C ALA A 79 13.27 -6.16 16.09
N SER A 80 13.07 -5.22 17.00
CA SER A 80 11.74 -4.76 17.45
C SER A 80 11.03 -3.96 16.37
N LEU A 81 11.76 -3.20 15.55
CA LEU A 81 11.23 -2.56 14.33
C LEU A 81 10.68 -3.62 13.35
N ASP A 82 11.48 -4.64 13.04
CA ASP A 82 11.06 -5.71 12.13
C ASP A 82 9.84 -6.44 12.67
N LYS A 83 9.82 -6.79 13.96
CA LYS A 83 8.63 -7.38 14.61
C LYS A 83 7.42 -6.45 14.55
N PHE A 84 7.61 -5.15 14.73
CA PHE A 84 6.53 -4.17 14.63
C PHE A 84 5.92 -4.19 13.23
N PHE A 85 6.74 -4.04 12.18
CA PHE A 85 6.24 -4.09 10.80
C PHE A 85 5.63 -5.44 10.45
N MET A 86 6.23 -6.56 10.88
CA MET A 86 5.67 -7.89 10.64
C MET A 86 4.26 -8.05 11.23
N ARG A 87 3.95 -7.42 12.38
CA ARG A 87 2.60 -7.41 12.95
C ARG A 87 1.60 -6.57 12.14
N GLN A 88 2.08 -5.63 11.34
CA GLN A 88 1.28 -4.79 10.44
C GLN A 88 1.16 -5.36 9.02
N MET A 89 1.82 -6.50 8.73
CA MET A 89 1.75 -7.15 7.41
C MET A 89 0.49 -8.01 7.27
N ASP A 90 0.12 -8.26 6.01
CA ASP A 90 -1.14 -8.90 5.64
C ASP A 90 -1.22 -10.38 6.04
N GLU A 91 -0.09 -11.03 6.28
CA GLU A 91 -0.01 -12.41 6.79
C GLU A 91 -0.15 -12.52 8.32
N SER A 92 -0.12 -11.39 9.04
CA SER A 92 -0.31 -11.38 10.48
C SER A 92 -1.77 -11.62 10.85
N SER A 93 -2.04 -12.64 11.65
CA SER A 93 -3.40 -12.90 12.17
C SER A 93 -3.97 -11.72 12.96
N THR A 94 -3.11 -10.94 13.61
CA THR A 94 -3.51 -9.72 14.34
C THR A 94 -4.01 -8.66 13.37
N TYR A 95 -3.26 -8.39 12.30
CA TYR A 95 -3.65 -7.45 11.27
C TYR A 95 -4.96 -7.89 10.58
N GLN A 96 -5.06 -9.17 10.20
CA GLN A 96 -6.27 -9.71 9.58
C GLN A 96 -7.49 -9.54 10.49
N THR A 97 -7.39 -9.90 11.77
CA THR A 97 -8.48 -9.76 12.75
C THR A 97 -8.91 -8.30 12.91
N ASN A 98 -7.94 -7.38 12.98
CA ASN A 98 -8.20 -5.95 13.09
C ASN A 98 -8.85 -5.39 11.82
N PHE A 99 -8.42 -5.84 10.65
CA PHE A 99 -9.01 -5.42 9.38
C PHE A 99 -10.45 -5.93 9.26
N GLN A 100 -10.68 -7.22 9.51
CA GLN A 100 -11.99 -7.85 9.45
C GLN A 100 -13.01 -7.13 10.34
N SER A 101 -12.61 -6.80 11.57
CA SER A 101 -13.48 -6.11 12.53
C SER A 101 -13.70 -4.63 12.20
N ASN A 102 -12.64 -3.86 11.93
CA ASN A 102 -12.75 -2.42 11.70
C ASN A 102 -13.47 -2.06 10.39
N TYR A 103 -13.31 -2.89 9.36
CA TYR A 103 -13.89 -2.63 8.05
C TYR A 103 -15.09 -3.52 7.74
N ASP A 104 -15.57 -4.33 8.68
CA ASP A 104 -16.71 -5.23 8.47
C ASP A 104 -16.48 -6.17 7.25
N CYS A 105 -15.32 -6.82 7.29
CA CYS A 105 -14.78 -7.69 6.26
C CYS A 105 -14.50 -9.10 6.78
N PRO A 106 -15.50 -9.82 7.32
CA PRO A 106 -15.29 -11.01 8.14
C PRO A 106 -14.65 -12.21 7.42
N LYS A 107 -14.66 -12.22 6.09
CA LYS A 107 -14.13 -13.31 5.27
C LYS A 107 -12.79 -12.98 4.61
N TRP A 108 -12.28 -11.77 4.83
CA TRP A 108 -10.99 -11.36 4.27
C TRP A 108 -9.84 -12.01 5.02
N ALA A 109 -8.94 -12.70 4.32
CA ALA A 109 -7.82 -13.42 4.92
C ALA A 109 -6.46 -12.92 4.39
N GLY A 110 -6.35 -11.61 4.15
CA GLY A 110 -5.11 -10.96 3.68
C GLY A 110 -4.92 -10.95 2.16
N GLN A 111 -5.87 -11.46 1.37
CA GLN A 111 -5.75 -11.53 -0.09
C GLN A 111 -5.98 -10.20 -0.79
N GLY A 112 -5.32 -10.03 -1.94
CA GLY A 112 -5.60 -9.00 -2.93
C GLY A 112 -5.07 -7.61 -2.57
N GLN A 113 -4.49 -7.45 -1.39
CA GLN A 113 -3.85 -6.19 -1.03
C GLN A 113 -2.51 -6.10 -1.76
N ARG A 114 -2.26 -4.96 -2.41
CA ARG A 114 -1.05 -4.74 -3.20
C ARG A 114 -0.39 -3.45 -2.75
N PHE A 115 0.93 -3.45 -2.63
CA PHE A 115 1.74 -2.32 -2.17
C PHE A 115 1.35 -1.82 -0.78
N HIS A 116 0.72 -2.66 0.07
CA HIS A 116 0.31 -2.24 1.40
C HIS A 116 1.54 -1.90 2.24
N THR A 117 2.55 -2.77 2.20
CA THR A 117 3.79 -2.57 2.94
C THR A 117 4.57 -1.40 2.36
N THR A 118 4.71 -1.32 1.03
CA THR A 118 5.29 -0.16 0.34
C THR A 118 4.63 1.13 0.80
N TYR A 119 3.30 1.22 0.75
CA TYR A 119 2.56 2.40 1.19
C TYR A 119 2.82 2.73 2.66
N TYR A 120 2.68 1.75 3.54
CA TYR A 120 2.76 1.96 4.99
C TYR A 120 4.16 2.44 5.41
N GLN A 121 5.21 1.79 4.90
CA GLN A 121 6.59 2.18 5.15
C GLN A 121 6.91 3.57 4.57
N GLY A 122 6.44 3.85 3.35
CA GLY A 122 6.57 5.15 2.71
C GLY A 122 5.86 6.27 3.46
N MET A 123 4.66 6.02 3.98
CA MET A 123 3.90 6.97 4.78
C MET A 123 4.63 7.29 6.09
N MET A 124 5.09 6.26 6.81
CA MET A 124 5.79 6.44 8.10
C MET A 124 7.10 7.23 7.94
N THR A 125 7.88 6.93 6.90
CA THR A 125 9.09 7.71 6.57
C THR A 125 8.76 9.12 6.13
N TYR A 126 7.71 9.31 5.33
CA TYR A 126 7.29 10.63 4.88
C TYR A 126 6.89 11.53 6.06
N LEU A 127 6.02 11.03 6.95
CA LEU A 127 5.52 11.78 8.12
C LEU A 127 6.63 12.13 9.12
N ALA A 128 7.66 11.30 9.23
CA ALA A 128 8.82 11.58 10.09
C ALA A 128 9.66 12.76 9.61
N GLN A 129 9.67 13.00 8.29
CA GLN A 129 10.63 13.88 7.62
C GLN A 129 10.01 15.13 7.02
N ASN A 130 8.71 15.10 6.73
CA ASN A 130 8.02 16.15 6.01
C ASN A 130 6.89 16.74 6.86
N GLY A 131 6.81 18.07 6.85
CA GLY A 131 5.85 18.85 7.63
C GLY A 131 6.52 20.07 8.24
N LYS A 132 5.71 21.06 8.63
CA LYS A 132 6.21 22.27 9.34
C LYS A 132 6.92 21.94 10.65
N GLU A 133 6.55 20.81 11.25
CA GLU A 133 7.07 20.31 12.52
C GLU A 133 7.60 18.89 12.35
N ALA A 134 8.29 18.59 11.24
CA ALA A 134 8.87 17.27 11.00
C ALA A 134 9.66 16.84 12.26
N PRO A 135 9.18 15.81 12.99
CA PRO A 135 9.64 15.54 14.34
C PRO A 135 11.05 14.94 14.35
N CYS A 136 11.49 14.39 13.22
CA CYS A 136 12.77 13.75 13.08
C CYS A 136 13.67 14.52 12.12
N LYS A 137 14.84 14.93 12.61
CA LYS A 137 15.87 15.56 11.77
C LYS A 137 16.48 14.51 10.86
N THR A 138 16.41 14.74 9.56
CA THR A 138 17.17 13.96 8.59
C THR A 138 18.67 14.20 8.79
N PRO A 139 19.51 13.16 8.87
CA PRO A 139 20.96 13.33 8.88
C PRO A 139 21.43 14.07 7.62
N SER A 140 22.22 15.12 7.77
CA SER A 140 22.71 15.95 6.64
C SER A 140 23.57 15.18 5.64
N THR A 141 23.97 13.95 5.98
CA THR A 141 24.83 13.06 5.17
C THR A 141 24.05 12.06 4.32
N SER A 142 22.72 11.97 4.45
CA SER A 142 21.90 11.06 3.62
C SER A 142 21.77 11.64 2.20
N SER A 143 22.61 11.17 1.28
CA SER A 143 22.52 11.52 -0.13
C SER A 143 21.25 10.91 -0.74
N THR A 144 20.20 11.72 -0.85
CA THR A 144 18.91 11.48 -1.52
C THR A 144 17.95 10.59 -0.74
N ASN A 145 17.16 11.21 0.14
CA ASN A 145 15.97 10.55 0.67
C ASN A 145 14.94 10.37 -0.44
N LYS A 146 14.72 9.12 -0.85
CA LYS A 146 13.67 8.71 -1.78
C LYS A 146 12.44 8.32 -0.99
N PHE A 147 11.33 8.97 -1.31
CA PHE A 147 10.02 8.56 -0.82
C PHE A 147 9.42 7.52 -1.75
N VAL A 148 8.33 6.89 -1.31
CA VAL A 148 7.54 6.00 -2.16
C VAL A 148 6.85 6.79 -3.27
N CYS A 149 6.72 6.20 -4.44
CA CYS A 149 6.07 6.83 -5.58
C CYS A 149 4.56 7.01 -5.34
N ALA A 150 4.03 8.16 -5.77
CA ALA A 150 2.59 8.41 -5.76
C ALA A 150 1.78 7.32 -6.49
N SER A 151 2.32 6.80 -7.60
CA SER A 151 1.70 5.71 -8.37
C SER A 151 1.46 4.45 -7.53
N SER A 152 2.40 4.10 -6.65
CA SER A 152 2.31 2.90 -5.80
C SER A 152 1.29 3.09 -4.69
N CYS A 153 1.23 4.29 -4.12
CA CYS A 153 0.18 4.68 -3.19
C CYS A 153 -1.22 4.61 -3.82
N ILE A 154 -1.38 5.14 -5.05
CA ILE A 154 -2.64 5.09 -5.80
C ILE A 154 -3.05 3.64 -6.07
N ALA A 155 -2.11 2.80 -6.49
CA ALA A 155 -2.36 1.37 -6.72
C ALA A 155 -2.76 0.65 -5.42
N ALA A 156 -2.11 0.95 -4.29
CA ALA A 156 -2.47 0.39 -2.99
C ALA A 156 -3.90 0.78 -2.57
N LYS A 157 -4.26 2.06 -2.74
CA LYS A 157 -5.61 2.56 -2.48
C LYS A 157 -6.64 1.84 -3.34
N ALA A 158 -6.38 1.71 -4.65
CA ALA A 158 -7.30 1.07 -5.58
C ALA A 158 -7.58 -0.39 -5.17
N LYS A 159 -6.54 -1.13 -4.77
CA LYS A 159 -6.67 -2.52 -4.30
C LYS A 159 -7.41 -2.62 -2.97
N LEU A 160 -7.21 -1.67 -2.05
CA LEU A 160 -7.99 -1.60 -0.82
C LEU A 160 -9.49 -1.33 -1.09
N ASP A 161 -9.80 -0.43 -2.02
CA ASP A 161 -11.18 -0.16 -2.44
C ASP A 161 -11.84 -1.34 -3.16
N GLU A 162 -11.08 -2.10 -3.95
CA GLU A 162 -11.52 -3.38 -4.53
C GLU A 162 -11.86 -4.40 -3.44
N ILE A 163 -11.04 -4.53 -2.39
CA ILE A 163 -11.33 -5.42 -1.25
C ILE A 163 -12.66 -5.03 -0.60
N PHE A 164 -12.88 -3.74 -0.32
CA PHE A 164 -14.13 -3.27 0.30
C PHE A 164 -15.38 -3.55 -0.53
N ARG A 165 -15.25 -3.54 -1.86
CA ARG A 165 -16.36 -3.83 -2.80
C ARG A 165 -16.55 -5.32 -3.09
N ASN A 166 -15.63 -6.17 -2.63
CA ASN A 166 -15.74 -7.61 -2.84
C ASN A 166 -16.72 -8.24 -1.84
N GLU A 167 -17.88 -8.68 -2.30
CA GLU A 167 -18.92 -9.33 -1.49
C GLU A 167 -18.47 -10.67 -0.86
N ALA A 168 -17.46 -11.32 -1.44
CA ALA A 168 -16.88 -12.53 -0.87
C ALA A 168 -16.04 -12.25 0.38
N TYR A 169 -15.53 -11.01 0.52
CA TYR A 169 -14.67 -10.59 1.63
C TYR A 169 -15.41 -9.73 2.64
N CYS A 170 -16.20 -8.77 2.15
CA CYS A 170 -16.75 -7.67 2.92
C CYS A 170 -18.26 -7.58 2.86
N ASN A 171 -18.86 -7.21 4.00
CA ASN A 171 -20.27 -6.87 4.07
C ASN A 171 -20.53 -5.61 3.22
N GLN A 172 -21.47 -5.71 2.29
CA GLN A 172 -21.84 -4.61 1.38
C GLN A 172 -22.85 -3.64 2.01
N SER A 173 -23.40 -3.99 3.17
CA SER A 173 -24.14 -3.09 4.05
C SER A 173 -23.41 -3.00 5.40
N PRO A 174 -22.20 -2.39 5.44
CA PRO A 174 -21.40 -2.35 6.65
C PRO A 174 -22.07 -1.53 7.74
N SER A 175 -21.72 -1.79 9.00
CA SER A 175 -22.08 -0.90 10.11
C SER A 175 -21.66 0.57 9.85
N GLU A 176 -22.31 1.55 10.49
CA GLU A 176 -21.94 2.98 10.35
C GLU A 176 -20.46 3.22 10.69
N ALA A 177 -19.97 2.57 11.75
CA ALA A 177 -18.59 2.66 12.17
C ALA A 177 -17.65 2.16 11.07
N ALA A 178 -17.91 0.97 10.52
CA ALA A 178 -17.08 0.40 9.45
C ALA A 178 -17.16 1.21 8.16
N ARG A 179 -18.35 1.70 7.77
CA ARG A 179 -18.51 2.61 6.62
C ARG A 179 -17.65 3.87 6.79
N THR A 180 -17.71 4.48 7.97
CA THR A 180 -16.90 5.65 8.30
C THR A 180 -15.41 5.33 8.22
N GLN A 181 -14.98 4.18 8.76
CA GLN A 181 -13.57 3.78 8.72
C GLN A 181 -13.06 3.50 7.32
N ARG A 182 -13.84 2.81 6.47
CA ARG A 182 -13.51 2.60 5.05
C ARG A 182 -13.30 3.95 4.35
N ALA A 183 -14.24 4.87 4.50
CA ALA A 183 -14.17 6.19 3.88
C ALA A 183 -12.99 7.04 4.38
N GLN A 184 -12.74 7.06 5.69
CA GLN A 184 -11.61 7.79 6.27
C GLN A 184 -10.27 7.22 5.82
N THR A 185 -10.14 5.90 5.76
CA THR A 185 -8.92 5.23 5.30
C THR A 185 -8.61 5.58 3.85
N LEU A 186 -9.59 5.45 2.94
CA LEU A 186 -9.39 5.81 1.54
C LEU A 186 -9.05 7.29 1.35
N LYS A 187 -9.69 8.18 2.13
CA LYS A 187 -9.38 9.62 2.11
C LYS A 187 -7.94 9.91 2.58
N ALA A 188 -7.47 9.18 3.58
CA ALA A 188 -6.11 9.34 4.05
C ALA A 188 -5.07 8.85 3.04
N TYR A 189 -5.35 7.74 2.33
CA TYR A 189 -4.57 7.34 1.16
C TYR A 189 -4.50 8.49 0.15
N ASP A 190 -5.63 9.09 -0.25
CA ASP A 190 -5.62 10.24 -1.17
C ASP A 190 -4.72 11.38 -0.70
N SER A 191 -4.79 11.71 0.60
CA SER A 191 -4.03 12.80 1.19
C SER A 191 -2.53 12.54 1.13
N ILE A 192 -2.10 11.30 1.41
CA ILE A 192 -0.70 10.89 1.32
C ILE A 192 -0.26 10.78 -0.15
N CYS A 193 -1.04 10.13 -1.02
CA CYS A 193 -0.67 9.94 -2.42
C CYS A 193 -0.42 11.27 -3.15
N ASN A 194 -1.18 12.33 -2.80
CA ASN A 194 -1.07 13.65 -3.41
C ASN A 194 0.22 14.41 -3.04
N VAL A 195 0.89 14.03 -1.95
CA VAL A 195 2.13 14.69 -1.49
C VAL A 195 3.39 13.86 -1.81
N LEU A 196 3.21 12.62 -2.27
CA LEU A 196 4.32 11.76 -2.68
C LEU A 196 4.87 12.16 -4.06
N PRO A 197 6.17 11.97 -4.31
CA PRO A 197 6.79 12.28 -5.59
C PRO A 197 6.31 11.34 -6.71
N ALA A 198 6.29 11.86 -7.93
CA ALA A 198 5.95 11.09 -9.13
C ALA A 198 7.16 10.44 -9.83
N ARG A 199 8.38 10.92 -9.54
CA ARG A 199 9.65 10.47 -10.14
C ARG A 199 10.73 10.39 -9.07
N ASP A 200 11.84 9.70 -9.38
CA ASP A 200 13.00 9.53 -8.48
C ASP A 200 12.65 8.98 -7.09
N CYS A 201 11.69 8.05 -7.08
CA CYS A 201 11.04 7.51 -5.89
C CYS A 201 11.10 5.98 -5.86
N ILE A 202 10.75 5.39 -4.71
CA ILE A 202 10.67 3.95 -4.52
C ILE A 202 9.30 3.47 -5.02
N THR A 203 9.27 2.77 -6.15
CA THR A 203 8.01 2.23 -6.70
C THR A 203 7.50 1.05 -5.90
N VAL A 204 8.38 0.22 -5.37
CA VAL A 204 8.01 -0.94 -4.54
C VAL A 204 9.18 -1.26 -3.64
N VAL A 205 8.91 -1.55 -2.37
CA VAL A 205 9.94 -1.97 -1.43
C VAL A 205 10.42 -3.38 -1.80
N GLY A 206 11.67 -3.70 -1.51
CA GLY A 206 12.33 -4.94 -1.90
C GLY A 206 11.54 -6.19 -1.52
N MET A 207 10.91 -6.19 -0.33
CA MET A 207 10.15 -7.34 0.16
C MET A 207 8.90 -7.66 -0.68
N GLU A 208 8.24 -6.65 -1.23
CA GLU A 208 7.05 -6.84 -2.08
C GLU A 208 7.44 -6.97 -3.56
N LYS A 209 8.63 -6.52 -3.95
CA LYS A 209 9.09 -6.52 -5.36
C LYS A 209 9.07 -7.92 -5.97
N VAL A 210 9.49 -8.93 -5.22
CA VAL A 210 9.56 -10.33 -5.68
C VAL A 210 8.19 -11.00 -5.86
N GLN A 211 7.14 -10.37 -5.35
CA GLN A 211 5.73 -10.80 -5.41
C GLN A 211 4.87 -9.75 -6.13
N ALA A 212 5.48 -8.95 -7.01
CA ALA A 212 4.81 -7.90 -7.77
C ALA A 212 3.94 -6.93 -6.95
N GLY A 213 4.32 -6.65 -5.70
CA GLY A 213 3.56 -5.79 -4.80
C GLY A 213 2.65 -6.54 -3.83
N PHE A 214 2.42 -7.84 -3.98
CA PHE A 214 1.50 -8.59 -3.12
C PHE A 214 2.21 -9.19 -1.91
N PRO A 215 1.50 -9.39 -0.78
CA PRO A 215 2.01 -10.12 0.39
C PRO A 215 2.09 -11.63 0.13
N MET A 216 1.26 -12.14 -0.78
CA MET A 216 1.17 -13.56 -1.11
C MET A 216 1.52 -13.82 -2.57
N MET A 217 2.39 -14.81 -2.79
CA MET A 217 2.81 -15.21 -4.13
C MET A 217 1.63 -15.74 -4.96
N SER A 218 0.61 -16.35 -4.34
CA SER A 218 -0.60 -16.78 -5.05
C SER A 218 -1.30 -15.62 -5.74
N ASP A 219 -1.44 -14.49 -5.06
CA ASP A 219 -2.09 -13.30 -5.60
C ASP A 219 -1.26 -12.69 -6.72
N ALA A 220 0.06 -12.67 -6.54
CA ALA A 220 1.01 -12.26 -7.58
C ALA A 220 0.87 -13.13 -8.84
N MET A 221 0.78 -14.45 -8.70
CA MET A 221 0.60 -15.38 -9.82
C MET A 221 -0.76 -15.18 -10.51
N THR A 222 -1.84 -14.97 -9.76
CA THR A 222 -3.15 -14.67 -10.34
C THR A 222 -3.16 -13.33 -11.08
N TYR A 223 -2.55 -12.30 -10.51
CA TYR A 223 -2.47 -10.97 -11.11
C TYR A 223 -1.58 -10.92 -12.36
N CYS A 224 -0.41 -11.57 -12.31
CA CYS A 224 0.57 -11.59 -13.40
C CYS A 224 0.34 -12.71 -14.41
N GLY A 225 -0.53 -13.68 -14.12
CA GLY A 225 -0.79 -14.83 -14.97
C GLY A 225 -1.61 -14.49 -16.23
N PRO A 226 -1.79 -15.47 -17.13
CA PRO A 226 -2.63 -15.31 -18.32
C PRO A 226 -4.06 -14.88 -17.94
N GLY A 227 -4.52 -13.77 -18.52
CA GLY A 227 -5.83 -13.18 -18.20
C GLY A 227 -5.89 -12.37 -16.90
N GLY A 228 -4.81 -12.34 -16.11
CA GLY A 228 -4.69 -11.47 -14.94
C GLY A 228 -4.49 -10.00 -15.34
N GLU A 229 -4.92 -9.09 -14.47
CA GLU A 229 -4.89 -7.64 -14.70
C GLU A 229 -3.48 -7.12 -15.02
N GLY A 230 -2.45 -7.61 -14.32
CA GLY A 230 -1.06 -7.21 -14.55
C GLY A 230 -0.54 -7.57 -15.94
N ASN A 231 -0.96 -8.74 -16.44
CA ASN A 231 -0.62 -9.18 -17.80
C ASN A 231 -1.34 -8.33 -18.88
N LEU A 232 -2.57 -7.87 -18.61
CA LEU A 232 -3.31 -7.00 -19.52
C LEU A 232 -2.72 -5.58 -19.61
N ILE A 233 -2.19 -5.07 -18.50
CA ILE A 233 -1.69 -3.68 -18.39
C ILE A 233 -0.16 -3.61 -18.61
N ARG A 234 0.53 -4.74 -18.84
CA ARG A 234 2.00 -4.83 -18.90
C ARG A 234 2.66 -4.21 -17.68
N ASP A 235 2.26 -4.70 -16.52
CA ASP A 235 2.86 -4.31 -15.26
C ASP A 235 4.32 -4.80 -15.19
N ALA A 236 5.28 -3.87 -15.14
CA ALA A 236 6.71 -4.19 -15.16
C ALA A 236 7.15 -5.08 -13.98
N LEU A 237 6.39 -5.12 -12.88
CA LEU A 237 6.71 -6.01 -11.76
C LEU A 237 6.40 -7.48 -12.07
N CYS A 238 5.53 -7.75 -13.05
CA CYS A 238 5.16 -9.11 -13.47
C CYS A 238 6.25 -9.84 -14.25
N ASP A 239 7.27 -9.15 -14.76
CA ASP A 239 8.40 -9.78 -15.45
C ASP A 239 9.13 -10.78 -14.53
N SER A 240 9.33 -10.39 -13.27
CA SER A 240 10.00 -11.23 -12.26
C SER A 240 9.17 -12.43 -11.81
N VAL A 241 7.84 -12.29 -11.80
CA VAL A 241 6.90 -13.37 -11.42
C VAL A 241 6.76 -14.37 -12.56
N SER A 242 6.67 -13.88 -13.80
CA SER A 242 6.51 -14.71 -15.00
C SER A 242 7.65 -15.71 -15.19
N LEU A 243 8.89 -15.32 -14.86
CA LEU A 243 10.04 -16.22 -14.89
C LEU A 243 9.89 -17.40 -13.92
N LYS A 244 9.45 -17.15 -12.68
CA LYS A 244 9.23 -18.20 -11.68
C LYS A 244 8.10 -19.16 -12.07
N VAL A 245 7.03 -18.63 -12.69
CA VAL A 245 5.93 -19.47 -13.20
C VAL A 245 6.42 -20.42 -14.29
N LEU A 246 7.29 -19.95 -15.19
CA LEU A 246 7.88 -20.77 -16.25
C LEU A 246 8.86 -21.82 -15.71
N GLU A 247 9.64 -21.50 -14.68
CA GLU A 247 10.52 -22.46 -13.98
C GLU A 247 9.69 -23.58 -13.34
N ASN A 248 8.66 -23.24 -12.57
CA ASN A 248 7.75 -24.21 -11.96
C ASN A 248 6.99 -25.06 -12.98
N SER A 249 6.78 -24.55 -14.20
CA SER A 249 6.14 -25.29 -15.29
C SER A 249 7.09 -26.28 -15.99
N LYS A 250 8.41 -26.08 -15.93
CA LYS A 250 9.41 -26.93 -16.61
C LYS A 250 9.77 -28.18 -15.80
N ASP A 251 9.64 -28.13 -14.48
CA ASP A 251 10.00 -29.25 -13.61
C ASP A 251 9.02 -30.43 -13.64
N GLY A 252 7.97 -30.38 -14.48
CA GLY A 252 7.17 -31.55 -14.87
C GLY A 252 6.45 -32.28 -13.72
N THR A 253 6.57 -31.77 -12.49
CA THR A 253 5.94 -32.28 -11.26
C THR A 253 4.74 -31.43 -10.88
N MET A 254 4.01 -30.91 -11.89
CA MET A 254 2.56 -30.79 -11.73
C MET A 254 1.99 -32.21 -11.63
N GLY A 255 2.12 -32.80 -10.45
CA GLY A 255 1.20 -33.83 -10.01
C GLY A 255 -0.20 -33.33 -10.30
N LYS A 256 -1.02 -34.22 -10.86
CA LYS A 256 -2.46 -34.10 -11.18
C LYS A 256 -3.28 -33.50 -10.02
N SER A 257 -3.05 -32.24 -9.70
CA SER A 257 -3.82 -31.43 -8.78
C SER A 257 -4.86 -30.81 -9.69
N GLY A 258 -6.06 -31.38 -9.65
CA GLY A 258 -7.14 -31.01 -10.54
C GLY A 258 -7.28 -29.50 -10.63
N ALA A 259 -7.41 -29.00 -11.86
CA ALA A 259 -8.03 -27.72 -12.08
C ALA A 259 -9.28 -27.62 -11.18
N PRO A 260 -9.52 -26.51 -10.47
CA PRO A 260 -10.82 -26.30 -9.86
C PRO A 260 -11.83 -26.36 -10.99
N LYS A 261 -12.53 -27.49 -11.11
CA LYS A 261 -13.72 -27.58 -11.93
C LYS A 261 -14.69 -26.57 -11.34
N LEU A 262 -14.83 -25.43 -12.01
CA LEU A 262 -16.03 -24.61 -11.94
C LEU A 262 -17.17 -25.52 -12.42
N ALA A 263 -17.75 -26.28 -11.50
CA ALA A 263 -18.93 -27.07 -11.73
C ALA A 263 -20.11 -26.09 -11.76
N SER A 264 -20.45 -25.63 -12.96
CA SER A 264 -21.82 -25.18 -13.26
C SER A 264 -22.75 -26.38 -13.11
N SER A 265 -23.20 -26.65 -11.89
CA SER A 265 -24.34 -27.53 -11.65
C SER A 265 -25.60 -26.67 -11.55
N LEU A 266 -26.23 -26.50 -12.71
CA LEU A 266 -27.68 -26.35 -12.81
C LEU A 266 -28.29 -27.59 -12.11
N LEU A 267 -28.84 -27.44 -10.91
CA LEU A 267 -29.74 -28.44 -10.34
C LEU A 267 -31.17 -27.91 -10.47
N VAL A 268 -31.83 -28.42 -11.50
CA VAL A 268 -33.29 -28.43 -11.61
C VAL A 268 -33.81 -29.54 -10.71
N GLY A 269 -34.69 -29.20 -9.77
CA GLY A 269 -35.87 -30.02 -9.51
C GLY A 269 -36.03 -30.70 -8.16
N VAL A 270 -37.14 -30.30 -7.50
CA VAL A 270 -38.24 -31.17 -7.04
C VAL A 270 -38.22 -31.69 -5.59
N LEU A 271 -39.24 -31.18 -4.86
CA LEU A 271 -40.12 -31.76 -3.82
C LEU A 271 -39.54 -32.62 -2.68
N GLY A 272 -39.94 -32.26 -1.46
CA GLY A 272 -40.03 -33.20 -0.33
C GLY A 272 -40.46 -32.54 0.97
N VAL A 273 -41.71 -32.77 1.36
CA VAL A 273 -42.45 -32.22 2.51
C VAL A 273 -42.03 -32.86 3.86
N ALA A 274 -42.41 -32.18 4.96
CA ALA A 274 -42.64 -32.64 6.35
C ALA A 274 -41.46 -32.41 7.33
N ALA A 275 -41.65 -32.15 8.63
CA ALA A 275 -42.73 -31.66 9.49
C ALA A 275 -42.09 -31.56 10.90
N LEU A 276 -42.57 -30.62 11.73
CA LEU A 276 -42.59 -30.61 13.22
C LEU A 276 -41.55 -31.43 14.00
N ILE A 277 -40.78 -30.77 14.88
CA ILE A 277 -41.04 -30.65 16.34
C ILE A 277 -40.57 -29.26 16.78
#